data_AF-A0A7S1FT52-F1
#
_entry.id   AF-A0A7S1FT52-F1
#
_cell.length_a   1.000
_cell.length_b   1.000
_cell.length_c   1.000
_cell.angle_alpha   90.00
_cell.angle_beta   90.00
_cell.angle_gamma   90.00
#
_symmetry.space_group_name_H-M   'P 1'
#
loop_
_entity.id
_entity.type
_entity.pdbx_description
1 polymer ?
#
loop_
_entity_poly.entity_id
_entity_poly.type
_entity_poly.pdbx_seq_one_letter_code
_entity_poly.pdbx_strand_id
1 'polypeptide(L)'
;IFVNKTLKSLVVLGFGEDGHTASIFPDHPLLAMNDKDTLVAYIQDSPKPPPFRTTLTLPTLNSSREILFVGTGAGKQKVIDTVFIRPTTTKIVYGAEDVAILDLEMVDPPQLPCAMVRLDGSRVKWLIDANAAGNIIGKCKGQE
;
A
#
# COMPACT_ATOMS: atom_id res chain seq x y z
N ILE A 1 -21.45 11.96 -15.88
CA ILE A 1 -19.99 11.90 -16.13
C ILE A 1 -19.33 12.43 -14.86
N PHE A 2 -18.70 11.56 -14.07
CA PHE A 2 -18.11 11.95 -12.78
C PHE A 2 -16.76 12.62 -13.02
N VAL A 3 -16.79 13.93 -13.25
CA VAL A 3 -15.58 14.76 -13.25
C VAL A 3 -15.42 15.31 -11.83
N ASN A 4 -14.26 15.05 -11.22
CA ASN A 4 -13.77 15.73 -10.02
C ASN A 4 -14.54 15.48 -8.70
N LYS A 5 -14.84 14.21 -8.36
CA LYS A 5 -15.26 13.84 -7.00
C LYS A 5 -14.32 12.79 -6.45
N THR A 6 -13.79 13.05 -5.24
CA THR A 6 -13.23 12.02 -4.36
C THR A 6 -14.17 10.83 -4.37
N LEU A 7 -13.66 9.64 -4.68
CA LEU A 7 -14.42 8.41 -4.51
C LEU A 7 -14.75 8.30 -3.02
N LYS A 8 -16.02 8.41 -2.64
CA LYS A 8 -16.47 8.31 -1.24
C LYS A 8 -16.48 6.85 -0.76
N SER A 9 -15.41 6.12 -1.05
CA SER A 9 -15.31 4.67 -0.89
C SER A 9 -14.08 4.32 -0.07
N LEU A 10 -14.18 3.20 0.65
CA LEU A 10 -13.04 2.44 1.15
C LEU A 10 -12.57 1.49 0.04
N VAL A 11 -11.30 1.53 -0.31
CA VAL A 11 -10.70 0.53 -1.22
C VAL A 11 -9.78 -0.37 -0.41
N VAL A 12 -10.01 -1.68 -0.51
CA VAL A 12 -9.16 -2.70 0.10
C VAL A 12 -8.19 -3.21 -0.95
N LEU A 13 -6.90 -3.16 -0.64
CA LEU A 13 -5.82 -3.53 -1.56
C LEU A 13 -4.92 -4.59 -0.93
N GLY A 14 -4.48 -5.53 -1.75
CA GLY A 14 -3.29 -6.34 -1.45
C GLY A 14 -2.03 -5.69 -2.00
N PHE A 15 -0.87 -6.22 -1.63
CA PHE A 15 0.40 -5.86 -2.24
C PHE A 15 1.30 -7.08 -2.46
N GLY A 16 2.02 -7.11 -3.58
CA GLY A 16 2.96 -8.18 -3.92
C GLY A 16 4.27 -8.08 -3.16
N GLU A 17 5.10 -9.13 -3.24
CA GLU A 17 6.48 -9.15 -2.69
C GLU A 17 7.44 -8.22 -3.46
N ASP A 18 7.02 -7.82 -4.65
CA ASP A 18 7.61 -6.80 -5.53
C ASP A 18 7.01 -5.40 -5.29
N GLY A 19 6.08 -5.25 -4.35
CA GLY A 19 5.43 -3.97 -4.04
C GLY A 19 4.36 -3.53 -5.02
N HIS A 20 3.97 -4.36 -6.00
CA HIS A 20 2.80 -4.07 -6.85
C HIS A 20 1.53 -3.99 -6.01
N THR A 21 0.55 -3.20 -6.44
CA THR A 21 -0.80 -3.18 -5.88
C THR A 21 -1.81 -3.11 -7.02
N ALA A 22 -3.02 -3.63 -6.81
CA ALA A 22 -3.98 -3.87 -7.87
C ALA A 22 -3.29 -4.58 -9.07
N SER A 23 -3.26 -3.98 -10.26
CA SER A 23 -2.42 -4.44 -11.37
C SER A 23 -1.39 -3.41 -11.80
N ILE A 24 -0.89 -2.61 -10.86
CA ILE A 24 0.12 -1.59 -11.07
C ILE A 24 1.46 -2.14 -10.58
N PHE A 25 2.32 -2.52 -11.53
CA PHE A 25 3.58 -3.21 -11.27
C PHE A 25 4.78 -2.24 -11.31
N PRO A 26 5.87 -2.55 -10.60
CA PRO A 26 7.14 -1.85 -10.77
C PRO A 26 7.57 -1.82 -12.24
N ASP A 27 8.18 -0.72 -12.66
CA ASP A 27 8.72 -0.49 -14.02
C ASP A 27 7.70 -0.60 -15.18
N HIS A 28 6.43 -0.83 -14.89
CA HIS A 28 5.38 -0.94 -15.91
C HIS A 28 4.94 0.45 -16.40
N PRO A 29 4.73 0.68 -17.71
CA PRO A 29 4.36 1.99 -18.27
C PRO A 29 3.13 2.65 -17.63
N LEU A 30 2.19 1.83 -17.14
CA LEU A 30 1.00 2.28 -16.40
C LEU A 30 1.34 3.18 -15.19
N LEU A 31 2.53 3.04 -14.57
CA LEU A 31 2.96 3.89 -13.46
C LEU A 31 3.14 5.36 -13.87
N ALA A 32 3.50 5.63 -15.13
CA ALA A 32 3.69 6.99 -15.63
C ALA A 32 2.36 7.69 -15.97
N MET A 33 1.23 6.99 -15.86
CA MET A 33 -0.07 7.53 -16.20
C MET A 33 -0.61 8.45 -15.10
N ASN A 34 -0.72 9.73 -15.44
CA ASN A 34 -1.20 10.79 -14.54
C ASN A 34 -2.56 11.39 -14.96
N ASP A 35 -3.21 10.84 -15.99
CA ASP A 35 -4.54 11.27 -16.40
C ASP A 35 -5.58 10.92 -15.33
N LYS A 36 -6.25 11.95 -14.80
CA LYS A 36 -7.27 11.83 -13.75
C LYS A 36 -8.64 11.42 -14.28
N ASP A 37 -8.87 11.57 -15.58
CA ASP A 37 -10.15 11.21 -16.21
C ASP A 37 -10.19 9.71 -16.59
N THR A 38 -9.03 9.07 -16.71
CA THR A 38 -8.91 7.62 -16.91
C THR A 38 -9.04 6.89 -15.57
N LEU A 39 -10.26 6.43 -15.26
CA LEU A 39 -10.56 5.76 -13.99
C LEU A 39 -10.04 4.31 -13.90
N VAL A 40 -10.07 3.62 -15.03
CA VAL A 40 -9.76 2.20 -15.17
C VAL A 40 -8.82 2.03 -16.36
N ALA A 41 -7.84 1.16 -16.21
CA ALA A 41 -6.96 0.72 -17.28
C ALA A 41 -7.09 -0.78 -17.53
N TYR A 42 -6.85 -1.17 -18.77
CA TYR A 42 -6.67 -2.56 -19.18
C TYR A 42 -5.22 -2.74 -19.63
N ILE A 43 -4.54 -3.72 -19.05
CA ILE A 43 -3.17 -4.10 -19.41
C ILE A 43 -3.17 -5.50 -20.01
N GLN A 44 -2.23 -5.77 -20.92
CA GLN A 44 -2.13 -7.05 -21.65
C GLN A 44 -0.80 -7.76 -21.40
N ASP A 45 0.04 -7.16 -20.57
CA ASP A 45 1.46 -7.38 -20.41
C ASP A 45 1.85 -7.44 -18.92
N SER A 46 0.94 -7.90 -18.06
CA SER A 46 1.27 -8.12 -16.65
C SER A 46 2.45 -9.09 -16.53
N PRO A 47 3.50 -8.75 -15.75
CA PRO A 47 4.64 -9.63 -15.54
C PRO A 47 4.28 -10.86 -14.68
N LYS A 48 3.05 -10.93 -14.15
CA LYS A 48 2.54 -12.04 -13.34
C LYS A 48 1.28 -12.62 -13.98
N PRO A 49 1.16 -13.95 -14.14
CA PRO A 49 -0.05 -14.56 -14.72
C PRO A 49 -1.33 -14.22 -13.93
N PRO A 50 -2.49 -14.06 -14.61
CA PRO A 50 -2.64 -13.93 -16.06
C PRO A 50 -2.15 -12.56 -16.60
N PRO A 51 -1.73 -12.48 -17.88
CA PRO A 51 -1.15 -11.25 -18.45
C PRO A 51 -2.19 -10.14 -18.64
N PHE A 52 -3.44 -10.49 -18.93
CA PHE A 52 -4.53 -9.56 -19.14
C PHE A 52 -5.20 -9.18 -17.81
N ARG A 53 -5.25 -7.89 -17.49
CA ARG A 53 -5.84 -7.42 -16.23
C ARG A 53 -6.58 -6.10 -16.44
N THR A 54 -7.70 -5.94 -15.72
CA THR A 54 -8.40 -4.67 -15.55
C THR A 54 -8.08 -4.13 -14.16
N THR A 55 -7.71 -2.86 -14.06
CA THR A 55 -7.27 -2.24 -12.79
C THR A 55 -7.73 -0.81 -12.66
N LEU A 56 -7.97 -0.38 -11.41
CA LEU A 56 -8.02 1.05 -11.11
C LEU A 56 -6.65 1.67 -11.38
N THR A 57 -6.67 2.93 -11.80
CA THR A 57 -5.46 3.70 -12.07
C THR A 57 -4.91 4.33 -10.79
N LEU A 58 -3.62 4.67 -10.76
CA LEU A 58 -3.02 5.32 -9.59
C LEU A 58 -3.72 6.64 -9.24
N PRO A 59 -4.06 7.54 -10.19
CA PRO A 59 -4.88 8.73 -9.89
C PRO A 59 -6.24 8.39 -9.27
N THR A 60 -6.87 7.29 -9.71
CA THR A 60 -8.17 6.85 -9.18
C THR A 60 -8.04 6.34 -7.76
N LEU A 61 -7.03 5.51 -7.47
CA LEU A 61 -6.73 5.05 -6.12
C LEU A 61 -6.47 6.24 -5.18
N ASN A 62 -5.67 7.21 -5.63
CA ASN A 62 -5.36 8.43 -4.87
C ASN A 62 -6.54 9.43 -4.78
N SER A 63 -7.64 9.18 -5.48
CA SER A 63 -8.90 9.92 -5.32
C SER A 63 -9.84 9.30 -4.28
N SER A 64 -9.47 8.15 -3.69
CA SER A 64 -10.30 7.44 -2.70
C SER A 64 -10.44 8.19 -1.38
N ARG A 65 -11.55 7.94 -0.68
CA ARG A 65 -11.76 8.47 0.67
C ARG A 65 -10.77 7.82 1.63
N GLU A 66 -10.69 6.49 1.62
CA GLU A 66 -9.83 5.69 2.50
C GLU A 66 -9.24 4.50 1.73
N ILE A 67 -8.00 4.12 2.08
CA ILE A 67 -7.32 2.92 1.59
C ILE A 67 -6.98 2.02 2.79
N LEU A 68 -7.30 0.73 2.66
CA LEU A 68 -6.82 -0.31 3.57
C LEU A 68 -5.97 -1.30 2.78
N PHE A 69 -4.67 -1.33 3.05
CA PHE A 69 -3.79 -2.39 2.62
C PHE A 69 -3.89 -3.59 3.56
N VAL A 70 -3.96 -4.80 2.99
CA VAL A 70 -3.97 -6.06 3.74
C VAL A 70 -2.90 -6.99 3.18
N GLY A 71 -2.06 -7.57 4.03
CA GLY A 71 -1.04 -8.52 3.60
C GLY A 71 -0.50 -9.39 4.74
N THR A 72 -0.22 -10.65 4.45
CA THR A 72 0.30 -11.62 5.43
C THR A 72 1.52 -12.35 4.90
N GLY A 73 2.33 -12.87 5.82
CA GLY A 73 3.47 -13.73 5.52
C GLY A 73 4.81 -13.00 5.37
N ALA A 74 5.89 -13.71 5.67
CA ALA A 74 7.25 -13.17 5.72
C ALA A 74 7.75 -12.62 4.36
N GLY A 75 7.22 -13.09 3.24
CA GLY A 75 7.56 -12.57 1.90
C GLY A 75 7.26 -11.07 1.72
N LYS A 76 6.45 -10.47 2.59
CA LYS A 76 6.12 -9.04 2.57
C LYS A 76 7.12 -8.15 3.30
N GLN A 77 7.99 -8.71 4.14
CA GLN A 77 8.89 -7.93 5.02
C GLN A 77 9.72 -6.90 4.26
N LYS A 78 10.32 -7.30 3.13
CA LYS A 78 11.17 -6.41 2.32
C LYS A 78 10.40 -5.19 1.80
N VAL A 79 9.15 -5.39 1.37
CA VAL A 79 8.28 -4.29 0.94
C VAL A 79 7.96 -3.38 2.10
N ILE A 80 7.57 -3.95 3.25
CA ILE A 80 7.26 -3.19 4.45
C ILE A 80 8.45 -2.33 4.91
N ASP A 81 9.68 -2.87 4.87
CA ASP A 81 10.90 -2.12 5.18
C ASP A 81 11.22 -1.02 4.17
N THR A 82 10.82 -1.18 2.91
CA THR A 82 11.04 -0.21 1.84
C THR A 82 9.99 0.92 1.89
N VAL A 83 8.76 0.58 2.28
CA VAL A 83 7.63 1.52 2.35
C VAL A 83 7.74 2.43 3.56
N PHE A 84 8.16 1.92 4.73
CA PHE A 84 8.08 2.65 5.99
C PHE A 84 9.44 2.99 6.60
N ILE A 85 9.53 4.20 7.13
CA ILE A 85 10.57 4.66 8.04
C ILE A 85 10.23 4.17 9.46
N ARG A 86 11.22 4.17 10.36
CA ARG A 86 11.08 3.80 11.78
C ARG A 86 9.79 4.41 12.40
N PRO A 87 9.12 3.66 13.30
CA PRO A 87 7.93 4.16 13.98
C PRO A 87 8.21 5.43 14.77
N THR A 88 7.33 6.42 14.61
CA THR A 88 7.40 7.68 15.36
C THR A 88 6.68 7.54 16.71
N THR A 89 5.72 6.62 16.83
CA THR A 89 5.03 6.28 18.08
C THR A 89 4.49 4.85 18.03
N THR A 90 4.59 4.13 19.15
CA THR A 90 4.02 2.78 19.31
C THR A 90 2.90 2.84 20.35
N LYS A 91 1.69 2.42 19.99
CA LYS A 91 0.65 2.07 20.97
C LYS A 91 0.34 0.58 20.83
N ILE A 92 0.90 -0.22 21.74
CA ILE A 92 0.56 -1.64 21.82
C ILE A 92 -0.78 -1.74 22.55
N VAL A 93 -1.77 -2.34 21.90
CA VAL A 93 -3.07 -2.64 22.52
C VAL A 93 -3.05 -4.12 22.88
N TYR A 94 -2.80 -4.42 24.15
CA TYR A 94 -2.84 -5.80 24.63
C TYR A 94 -4.29 -6.29 24.75
N GLY A 95 -4.60 -7.42 24.11
CA GLY A 95 -5.87 -8.15 24.13
C GLY A 95 -5.64 -9.66 24.02
N ALA A 96 -6.69 -10.48 23.83
CA ALA A 96 -6.56 -11.95 23.72
C ALA A 96 -5.68 -12.42 22.54
N GLU A 97 -5.42 -11.54 21.57
CA GLU A 97 -4.38 -11.66 20.56
C GLU A 97 -3.58 -10.35 20.51
N ASP A 98 -2.25 -10.43 20.40
CA ASP A 98 -1.35 -9.27 20.42
C ASP A 98 -1.53 -8.41 19.16
N VAL A 99 -2.23 -7.26 19.27
CA VAL A 99 -2.40 -6.30 18.18
C VAL A 99 -1.59 -5.03 18.46
N ALA A 100 -0.71 -4.67 17.52
CA ALA A 100 0.04 -3.42 17.58
C ALA A 100 -0.53 -2.38 16.60
N ILE A 101 -0.74 -1.15 17.08
CA ILE A 101 -1.03 0.00 16.23
C ILE A 101 0.22 0.88 16.20
N LEU A 102 0.78 1.04 15.01
CA LEU A 102 2.01 1.79 14.77
C LEU A 102 1.71 3.00 13.91
N ASP A 103 2.12 4.17 14.37
CA ASP A 103 2.17 5.36 13.53
C ASP A 103 3.52 5.38 12.81
N LEU A 104 3.48 5.07 11.52
CA LEU A 104 4.65 4.95 10.65
C LEU A 104 4.63 6.03 9.58
N GLU A 105 5.79 6.62 9.33
CA GLU A 105 5.99 7.52 8.19
C GLU A 105 6.38 6.70 6.95
N MET A 106 5.76 6.98 5.80
CA MET A 106 6.14 6.36 4.54
C MET A 106 7.34 7.07 3.92
N VAL A 107 8.30 6.31 3.38
CA VAL A 107 9.50 6.84 2.70
C VAL A 107 9.11 7.76 1.53
N ASP A 108 9.59 8.99 1.52
CA ASP A 108 9.36 9.97 0.44
C ASP A 108 10.68 10.34 -0.27
N PRO A 109 10.77 10.28 -1.61
CA PRO A 109 9.74 9.85 -2.56
C PRO A 109 9.43 8.34 -2.49
N PRO A 110 8.19 7.92 -2.82
CA PRO A 110 7.80 6.51 -2.79
C PRO A 110 8.54 5.69 -3.85
N GLN A 111 9.04 4.51 -3.46
CA GLN A 111 9.84 3.64 -4.33
C GLN A 111 9.06 2.49 -4.97
N LEU A 112 7.86 2.18 -4.44
CA LEU A 112 7.06 1.02 -4.86
C LEU A 112 5.63 1.44 -5.20
N PRO A 113 4.94 0.74 -6.13
CA PRO A 113 3.57 1.07 -6.52
C PRO A 113 2.60 1.17 -5.32
N CYS A 114 2.68 0.25 -4.36
CA CYS A 114 1.88 0.32 -3.14
C CYS A 114 2.19 1.56 -2.28
N ALA A 115 3.43 2.05 -2.28
CA ALA A 115 3.84 3.27 -1.58
C ALA A 115 3.39 4.55 -2.28
N MET A 116 3.12 4.49 -3.59
CA MET A 116 2.62 5.60 -4.40
C MET A 116 1.13 5.85 -4.20
N VAL A 117 0.40 4.89 -3.61
CA VAL A 117 -0.97 5.09 -3.15
C VAL A 117 -0.93 5.90 -1.86
N ARG A 118 -1.16 7.21 -1.96
CA ARG A 118 -1.09 8.17 -0.87
C ARG A 118 -2.34 9.05 -0.86
N LEU A 119 -2.92 9.17 0.33
CA LEU A 119 -4.01 10.08 0.63
C LEU A 119 -3.55 11.03 1.75
N ASP A 120 -4.06 12.26 1.78
CA ASP A 120 -3.71 13.20 2.85
C ASP A 120 -4.16 12.69 4.22
N GLY A 121 -3.32 12.85 5.25
CA GLY A 121 -3.62 12.45 6.62
C GLY A 121 -3.60 10.93 6.85
N SER A 122 -4.29 10.46 7.90
CA SER A 122 -4.31 9.05 8.32
C SER A 122 -5.27 8.15 7.52
N ARG A 123 -5.50 8.47 6.24
CA ARG A 123 -6.51 7.82 5.39
C ARG A 123 -5.99 6.58 4.64
N VAL A 124 -4.70 6.29 4.75
CA VAL A 124 -4.10 5.02 4.32
C VAL A 124 -3.75 4.21 5.56
N LYS A 125 -4.32 3.01 5.68
CA LYS A 125 -4.06 2.08 6.78
C LYS A 125 -3.50 0.78 6.24
N TRP A 126 -2.65 0.13 7.03
CA TRP A 126 -2.04 -1.16 6.70
C TRP A 126 -2.36 -2.16 7.81
N LEU A 127 -3.04 -3.24 7.44
CA LEU A 127 -3.33 -4.38 8.31
C LEU A 127 -2.44 -5.54 7.86
N ILE A 128 -1.41 -5.83 8.65
CA ILE A 128 -0.42 -6.85 8.34
C ILE A 128 -0.21 -7.78 9.53
N ASP A 129 0.19 -9.03 9.25
CA ASP A 129 0.52 -9.99 10.32
C ASP A 129 1.94 -9.76 10.87
N ALA A 130 2.24 -10.40 12.01
CA ALA A 130 3.55 -10.30 12.64
C ALA A 130 4.69 -10.76 11.74
N ASN A 131 4.43 -11.72 10.83
CA ASN A 131 5.44 -12.19 9.87
C ASN A 131 5.76 -11.11 8.85
N ALA A 132 4.78 -10.41 8.28
CA ALA A 132 5.00 -9.29 7.38
C ALA A 132 5.63 -8.09 8.08
N ALA A 133 5.31 -7.87 9.36
CA ALA A 133 5.81 -6.76 10.18
C ALA A 133 7.18 -7.00 10.85
N GLY A 134 7.75 -8.20 10.74
CA GLY A 134 8.83 -8.70 11.60
C GLY A 134 9.99 -7.71 11.83
N ASN A 135 10.51 -7.10 10.76
CA ASN A 135 11.64 -6.18 10.86
C ASN A 135 11.26 -4.82 11.48
N ILE A 136 10.04 -4.33 11.25
CA ILE A 136 9.55 -3.08 11.87
C ILE A 136 9.39 -3.27 13.38
N ILE A 137 8.80 -4.40 13.80
CA ILE A 137 8.66 -4.73 15.24
C ILE A 137 10.04 -4.89 15.89
N GLY A 138 10.98 -5.57 15.22
CA GLY A 138 12.36 -5.71 15.70
C GLY A 138 13.07 -4.36 15.90
N LYS A 139 12.87 -3.41 14.97
CA LYS A 139 13.39 -2.04 15.08
C LYS A 139 12.82 -1.26 16.28
N CYS A 140 11.65 -1.63 16.81
CA CYS A 140 11.09 -1.05 18.04
C CYS A 140 11.75 -1.56 19.33
N LYS A 141 12.31 -2.77 19.33
CA LYS A 141 12.87 -3.42 20.52
C LYS A 141 14.35 -3.11 20.77
N GLY A 142 15.05 -2.49 19.82
CA GLY A 142 16.49 -2.19 19.87
C GLY A 142 16.86 -0.86 20.53
N GLN A 143 16.07 -0.38 21.50
CA GLN A 143 16.42 0.75 22.36
C GLN A 143 16.45 0.27 23.82
N GLU A 144 17.48 -0.50 24.16
CA GLU A 144 18.07 -0.56 25.51
C GLU A 144 19.56 -0.20 25.38
#